data_AF-D6V2B2-F1
#
_entry.id   AF-D6V2B2-F1
#
_cell.length_a   1.000
_cell.length_b   1.000
_cell.length_c   1.000
_cell.angle_alpha   90.00
_cell.angle_beta   90.00
_cell.angle_gamma   90.00
#
_symmetry.space_group_name_H-M   'P 1'
#
loop_
_entity.id
_entity.type
_entity.pdbx_description
1 polymer ?
#
loop_
_entity_poly.entity_id
_entity_poly.type
_entity_poly.pdbx_seq_one_letter_code
_entity_poly.pdbx_strand_id
1 'polypeptide(L)'
;MPVISSNKPYRIGRSKTGLGLFATKPIKKGTKIIRYFGPMLDCRKKEDDAVENKYLFQINSRWTIDGSVRKNTARYINHACRPNAESDVNSRKRTVYIRAIKNIAPGEEINYDYGTEYFKEYLKPIGCKCAACEKKRAKQRAEARAEKAKEKLKAQKKAAKSTKAKPTKTKNAKSKSVKASTTARASSRRTAEYARAASSGARPGPQAEGAVRASRGTALRSGGVTA
;
A
#
# COMPACT_ATOMS: atom_id res chain seq x y z
N MET A 1 10.44 16.37 14.91
CA MET A 1 8.97 16.49 14.77
C MET A 1 8.70 17.60 13.77
N PRO A 2 7.97 17.39 12.66
CA PRO A 2 7.70 18.49 11.74
C PRO A 2 6.88 19.55 12.51
N VAL A 3 7.26 20.82 12.38
CA VAL A 3 6.62 21.93 13.09
C VAL A 3 5.18 22.06 12.61
N ILE A 4 4.25 21.61 13.44
CA ILE A 4 2.82 21.65 13.15
C ILE A 4 2.28 22.99 13.64
N SER A 5 2.23 23.99 12.77
CA SER A 5 1.44 25.19 13.03
C SER A 5 0.74 25.68 11.77
N SER A 6 -0.52 25.29 11.68
CA SER A 6 -1.55 26.08 11.00
C SER A 6 -2.65 26.27 12.03
N ASN A 7 -3.31 27.45 12.06
CA ASN A 7 -4.46 27.69 12.92
C ASN A 7 -5.60 26.66 12.73
N LYS A 8 -5.54 25.86 11.65
CA LYS A 8 -6.50 24.84 11.28
C LYS A 8 -6.09 23.48 11.89
N PRO A 9 -7.05 22.65 12.34
CA PRO A 9 -6.76 21.33 12.92
C PRO A 9 -6.30 20.28 11.89
N TYR A 10 -5.89 20.70 10.68
CA TYR A 10 -5.45 19.84 9.60
C TYR A 10 -4.37 20.50 8.72
N ARG A 11 -3.63 19.65 8.00
CA ARG A 11 -2.65 20.00 6.97
C ARG A 11 -2.78 19.09 5.76
N ILE A 12 -2.28 19.54 4.60
CA ILE A 12 -2.19 18.72 3.40
C ILE A 12 -0.82 18.04 3.39
N GLY A 13 -0.78 16.76 3.02
CA GLY A 13 0.45 15.97 2.92
C GLY A 13 0.38 14.93 1.82
N ARG A 14 1.50 14.21 1.60
CA ARG A 14 1.52 13.07 0.69
C ARG A 14 0.84 11.87 1.34
N SER A 15 -0.02 11.20 0.56
CA SER A 15 -0.71 9.95 0.90
C SER A 15 -0.47 8.90 -0.20
N LYS A 16 -0.87 7.65 0.06
CA LYS A 16 -0.73 6.53 -0.88
C LYS A 16 -1.45 6.76 -2.21
N THR A 17 -2.53 7.54 -2.21
CA THR A 17 -3.35 7.86 -3.38
C THR A 17 -3.04 9.24 -3.96
N GLY A 18 -1.95 9.90 -3.53
CA GLY A 18 -1.55 11.22 -4.00
C GLY A 18 -1.45 12.21 -2.85
N LEU A 19 -2.37 13.17 -2.78
CA LEU A 19 -2.48 14.11 -1.67
C LEU A 19 -3.54 13.63 -0.67
N GLY A 20 -3.30 13.89 0.61
CA GLY A 20 -4.17 13.54 1.72
C GLY A 20 -4.30 14.69 2.71
N LEU A 21 -5.40 14.69 3.46
CA LEU A 21 -5.60 15.61 4.59
C LEU A 21 -5.20 14.90 5.89
N PHE A 22 -4.33 15.52 6.69
CA PHE A 22 -3.81 14.96 7.94
C PHE A 22 -4.16 15.85 9.12
N ALA A 23 -4.52 15.26 10.25
CA ALA A 23 -4.78 16.00 11.49
C ALA A 23 -3.47 16.63 12.01
N THR A 24 -3.56 17.87 12.47
CA THR A 24 -2.45 18.59 13.12
C THR A 24 -2.60 18.64 14.63
N LYS A 25 -3.84 18.59 15.09
CA LYS A 25 -4.24 18.60 16.50
C LYS A 25 -5.13 17.39 16.78
N PRO A 26 -5.26 16.95 18.04
CA PRO A 26 -6.19 15.88 18.36
C PRO A 26 -7.62 16.34 18.05
N ILE A 27 -8.35 15.55 17.25
CA ILE A 27 -9.74 15.83 16.89
C ILE A 27 -10.63 14.85 17.63
N LYS A 28 -11.53 15.35 18.49
CA LYS A 28 -12.47 14.51 19.23
C LYS A 28 -13.59 14.01 18.30
N LYS A 29 -14.12 12.83 18.60
CA LYS A 29 -15.34 12.30 17.99
C LYS A 29 -16.46 13.37 18.04
N GLY A 30 -17.16 13.51 16.93
CA GLY A 30 -18.28 14.44 16.76
C GLY A 30 -17.88 15.84 16.30
N THR A 31 -16.58 16.17 16.23
CA THR A 31 -16.11 17.50 15.82
C THR A 31 -16.26 17.69 14.31
N LYS A 32 -16.77 18.86 13.89
CA LYS A 32 -16.77 19.27 12.47
C LYS A 32 -15.38 19.75 12.09
N ILE A 33 -14.74 19.04 11.17
CA ILE A 33 -13.34 19.24 10.79
C ILE A 33 -13.23 20.35 9.74
N ILE A 34 -13.96 20.18 8.63
CA ILE A 34 -13.86 21.05 7.47
C ILE A 34 -15.18 21.02 6.69
N ARG A 35 -15.54 22.16 6.10
CA ARG A 35 -16.67 22.27 5.18
C ARG A 35 -16.23 21.89 3.77
N TYR A 36 -17.03 21.07 3.10
CA TYR A 36 -16.93 20.89 1.66
C TYR A 36 -17.74 21.99 0.97
N PHE A 37 -17.11 22.78 0.11
CA PHE A 37 -17.73 23.93 -0.53
C PHE A 37 -17.24 24.13 -1.95
N GLY A 38 -18.06 24.81 -2.75
CA GLY A 38 -17.77 25.20 -4.12
C GLY A 38 -19.04 25.65 -4.84
N PRO A 39 -18.97 25.86 -6.16
CA PRO A 39 -20.13 26.14 -7.00
C PRO A 39 -21.21 25.07 -6.83
N MET A 40 -22.45 25.50 -6.87
CA MET A 40 -23.60 24.63 -6.78
C MET A 40 -24.16 24.40 -8.18
N LEU A 41 -24.20 23.14 -8.57
CA LEU A 41 -24.70 22.65 -9.85
C LEU A 41 -26.16 22.20 -9.66
N ASP A 42 -27.04 22.61 -10.57
CA ASP A 42 -28.43 22.15 -10.62
C ASP A 42 -28.55 21.06 -11.68
N CYS A 43 -28.72 19.79 -11.27
CA CYS A 43 -28.82 18.62 -12.15
C CYS A 43 -30.01 18.69 -13.13
N ARG A 44 -30.93 19.66 -12.97
CA ARG A 44 -31.99 19.90 -13.97
C ARG A 44 -31.49 20.60 -15.23
N LYS A 45 -30.33 21.28 -15.15
CA LYS A 45 -29.70 21.92 -16.28
C LYS A 45 -28.74 20.93 -16.92
N LYS A 46 -28.92 20.65 -18.20
CA LYS A 46 -28.08 19.69 -18.94
C LYS A 46 -26.59 20.06 -18.93
N GLU A 47 -26.28 21.37 -18.91
CA GLU A 47 -24.91 21.87 -18.82
C GLU A 47 -24.24 21.48 -17.50
N ASP A 48 -24.95 21.64 -16.39
CA ASP A 48 -24.47 21.35 -15.04
C ASP A 48 -24.38 19.83 -14.79
N ASP A 49 -25.29 19.05 -15.39
CA ASP A 49 -25.31 17.58 -15.30
C ASP A 49 -24.24 16.91 -16.17
N ALA A 50 -23.82 17.58 -17.26
CA ALA A 50 -22.72 17.14 -18.11
C ALA A 50 -21.33 17.40 -17.51
N VAL A 51 -21.24 18.09 -16.37
CA VAL A 51 -19.96 18.33 -15.70
C VAL A 51 -19.46 17.02 -15.09
N GLU A 52 -18.46 16.41 -15.72
CA GLU A 52 -17.78 15.23 -15.18
C GLU A 52 -16.51 15.64 -14.42
N ASN A 53 -16.61 15.72 -13.09
CA ASN A 53 -15.50 16.06 -12.21
C ASN A 53 -15.31 15.01 -11.11
N LYS A 54 -14.05 14.76 -10.72
CA LYS A 54 -13.72 13.81 -9.62
C LYS A 54 -14.10 14.33 -8.23
N TYR A 55 -14.45 15.61 -8.13
CA TYR A 55 -14.73 16.35 -6.90
C TYR A 55 -16.21 16.75 -6.79
N LEU A 56 -17.11 16.00 -7.43
CA LEU A 56 -18.54 16.23 -7.30
C LEU A 56 -19.04 15.60 -6.00
N PHE A 57 -19.85 16.37 -5.27
CA PHE A 57 -20.50 15.91 -4.06
C PHE A 57 -22.01 16.13 -4.18
N GLN A 58 -22.75 15.04 -4.37
CA GLN A 58 -24.21 15.10 -4.48
C GLN A 58 -24.83 15.33 -3.09
N ILE A 59 -25.65 16.38 -2.95
CA ILE A 59 -26.40 16.66 -1.71
C ILE A 59 -27.76 15.95 -1.76
N ASN A 60 -28.44 16.08 -2.90
CA ASN A 60 -29.73 15.48 -3.20
C ASN A 60 -29.88 15.31 -4.72
N SER A 61 -31.05 14.84 -5.18
CA SER A 61 -31.34 14.59 -6.61
C SER A 61 -31.29 15.84 -7.50
N ARG A 62 -31.17 17.03 -6.93
CA ARG A 62 -31.16 18.30 -7.68
C ARG A 62 -29.84 19.04 -7.55
N TRP A 63 -29.22 19.01 -6.38
CA TRP A 63 -28.09 19.86 -6.04
C TRP A 63 -26.84 19.04 -5.84
N THR A 64 -25.81 19.40 -6.60
CA THR A 64 -24.46 18.85 -6.51
C THR A 64 -23.48 19.99 -6.24
N ILE A 65 -22.50 19.77 -5.36
CA ILE A 65 -21.42 20.74 -5.12
C ILE A 65 -20.23 20.33 -5.97
N ASP A 66 -19.69 21.28 -6.75
CA ASP A 66 -18.40 21.11 -7.40
C ASP A 66 -17.26 21.55 -6.46
N GLY A 67 -16.52 20.57 -5.94
CA GLY A 67 -15.35 20.80 -5.10
C GLY A 67 -14.05 21.09 -5.84
N SER A 68 -14.07 21.29 -7.17
CA SER A 68 -12.89 21.56 -8.00
C SER A 68 -12.08 22.78 -7.55
N VAL A 69 -12.71 23.72 -6.84
CA VAL A 69 -12.13 24.97 -6.36
C VAL A 69 -10.87 24.73 -5.53
N ARG A 70 -9.77 25.40 -5.90
CA ARG A 70 -8.45 25.25 -5.23
C ARG A 70 -8.45 25.65 -3.75
N LYS A 71 -9.37 26.53 -3.35
CA LYS A 71 -9.59 26.94 -1.95
C LYS A 71 -10.24 25.84 -1.11
N ASN A 72 -10.93 24.88 -1.72
CA ASN A 72 -11.57 23.77 -1.02
C ASN A 72 -10.53 22.70 -0.65
N THR A 73 -9.93 22.84 0.52
CA THR A 73 -8.97 21.84 1.02
C THR A 73 -9.61 20.49 1.36
N ALA A 74 -10.95 20.41 1.48
CA ALA A 74 -11.65 19.15 1.73
C ALA A 74 -11.59 18.18 0.53
N ARG A 75 -11.26 18.68 -0.67
CA ARG A 75 -11.07 17.85 -1.87
C ARG A 75 -9.92 16.84 -1.78
N TYR A 76 -9.02 17.02 -0.80
CA TYR A 76 -7.87 16.15 -0.57
C TYR A 76 -8.14 15.04 0.45
N ILE A 77 -9.34 14.98 1.02
CA ILE A 77 -9.70 13.92 1.97
C ILE A 77 -9.94 12.66 1.17
N ASN A 78 -9.21 11.59 1.46
CA ASN A 78 -9.27 10.35 0.71
C ASN A 78 -10.39 9.41 1.18
N HIS A 79 -10.71 8.44 0.33
CA HIS A 79 -11.62 7.36 0.68
C HIS A 79 -10.97 6.29 1.57
N ALA A 80 -11.72 5.79 2.55
CA ALA A 80 -11.36 4.57 3.26
C ALA A 80 -12.56 3.64 3.50
N CYS A 81 -12.38 2.34 3.23
CA CYS A 81 -13.32 1.26 3.58
C CYS A 81 -13.64 1.20 5.10
N ARG A 82 -12.77 1.77 5.95
CA ARG A 82 -12.95 1.88 7.41
C ARG A 82 -12.57 3.29 7.85
N PRO A 83 -13.49 4.26 7.72
CA PRO A 83 -13.13 5.65 7.87
C PRO A 83 -12.99 6.09 9.34
N ASN A 84 -12.40 7.27 9.52
CA ASN A 84 -12.37 8.01 10.80
C ASN A 84 -13.24 9.28 10.79
N ALA A 85 -13.74 9.69 9.62
CA ALA A 85 -14.70 10.77 9.45
C ALA A 85 -15.88 10.35 8.55
N GLU A 86 -16.97 11.11 8.61
CA GLU A 86 -18.17 10.96 7.79
C GLU A 86 -18.58 12.31 7.18
N SER A 87 -19.37 12.28 6.11
CA SER A 87 -19.99 13.47 5.53
C SER A 87 -21.34 13.77 6.19
N ASP A 88 -21.40 14.86 6.95
CA ASP A 88 -22.59 15.47 7.51
C ASP A 88 -23.23 16.42 6.49
N VAL A 89 -24.24 15.91 5.78
CA VAL A 89 -24.95 16.61 4.70
C VAL A 89 -26.20 17.28 5.26
N ASN A 90 -26.27 18.61 5.14
CA ASN A 90 -27.47 19.37 5.48
C ASN A 90 -28.18 19.80 4.19
N SER A 91 -29.19 19.03 3.77
CA SER A 91 -29.93 19.30 2.53
C SER A 91 -30.73 20.60 2.56
N ARG A 92 -31.22 21.04 3.73
CA ARG A 92 -31.94 22.32 3.88
C ARG A 92 -31.02 23.52 3.67
N LYS A 93 -29.83 23.50 4.27
CA LYS A 93 -28.82 24.56 4.13
C LYS A 93 -27.94 24.39 2.90
N ARG A 94 -28.06 23.25 2.20
CA ARG A 94 -27.22 22.84 1.06
C ARG A 94 -25.73 22.94 1.41
N THR A 95 -25.38 22.48 2.61
CA THR A 95 -24.01 22.50 3.13
C THR A 95 -23.54 21.12 3.50
N VAL A 96 -22.30 20.80 3.18
CA VAL A 96 -21.67 19.53 3.54
C VAL A 96 -20.49 19.80 4.47
N TYR A 97 -20.46 19.12 5.60
CA TYR A 97 -19.35 19.15 6.55
C TYR A 97 -18.76 17.76 6.69
N ILE A 98 -17.45 17.70 6.90
CA ILE A 98 -16.79 16.46 7.27
C ILE A 98 -16.65 16.43 8.78
N ARG A 99 -17.20 15.40 9.41
CA ARG A 99 -17.29 15.25 10.86
C ARG A 99 -16.50 14.03 11.30
N ALA A 100 -15.76 14.14 12.40
CA ALA A 100 -15.04 13.00 12.97
C ALA A 100 -16.03 11.99 13.59
N ILE A 101 -15.93 10.71 13.25
CA ILE A 101 -16.72 9.62 13.89
C ILE A 101 -15.95 8.91 14.99
N LYS A 102 -14.64 9.14 15.06
CA LYS A 102 -13.72 8.62 16.07
C LYS A 102 -12.76 9.73 16.52
N ASN A 103 -12.03 9.49 17.60
CA ASN A 103 -10.93 10.37 17.97
C ASN A 103 -9.79 10.18 16.96
N ILE A 104 -9.30 11.28 16.39
CA ILE A 104 -8.22 11.29 15.39
C ILE A 104 -6.99 11.91 16.04
N ALA A 105 -5.88 11.18 16.05
CA ALA A 105 -4.64 11.64 16.64
C ALA A 105 -3.89 12.60 15.70
N PRO A 106 -3.05 13.52 16.22
CA PRO A 106 -2.16 14.33 15.38
C PRO A 106 -1.30 13.44 14.48
N GLY A 107 -1.25 13.78 13.20
CA GLY A 107 -0.51 13.03 12.18
C GLY A 107 -1.30 11.94 11.47
N GLU A 108 -2.50 11.58 11.93
CA GLU A 108 -3.36 10.62 11.24
C GLU A 108 -4.01 11.24 10.00
N GLU A 109 -4.18 10.42 8.96
CA GLU A 109 -4.90 10.81 7.74
C GLU A 109 -6.41 10.82 8.02
N ILE A 110 -7.06 11.93 7.69
CA ILE A 110 -8.51 12.07 7.73
C ILE A 110 -9.06 11.44 6.45
N ASN A 111 -10.02 10.54 6.60
CA ASN A 111 -10.65 9.81 5.51
C ASN A 111 -12.14 9.59 5.80
N TYR A 112 -12.94 9.49 4.74
CA TYR A 112 -14.37 9.20 4.84
C TYR A 112 -14.81 8.18 3.79
N ASP A 113 -16.03 7.68 3.91
CA ASP A 113 -16.62 6.83 2.89
C ASP A 113 -17.21 7.70 1.77
N TYR A 114 -16.81 7.46 0.53
CA TYR A 114 -17.29 8.23 -0.63
C TYR A 114 -18.68 7.79 -1.07
N GLY A 115 -19.23 6.74 -0.47
CA GLY A 115 -20.51 6.17 -0.84
C GLY A 115 -20.37 5.10 -1.91
N THR A 116 -21.45 4.34 -2.07
CA THR A 116 -21.49 3.13 -2.89
C THR A 116 -21.48 3.42 -4.39
N GLU A 117 -22.06 4.53 -4.82
CA GLU A 117 -22.12 4.95 -6.22
C GLU A 117 -20.72 5.30 -6.73
N TYR A 118 -20.04 6.23 -6.05
CA TYR A 118 -18.65 6.58 -6.35
C TYR A 118 -17.73 5.35 -6.25
N PHE A 119 -17.97 4.47 -5.27
CA PHE A 119 -17.17 3.25 -5.14
C PHE A 119 -17.32 2.35 -6.38
N LYS A 120 -18.54 2.14 -6.88
CA LYS A 120 -18.80 1.27 -8.03
C LYS A 120 -18.23 1.85 -9.33
N GLU A 121 -18.33 3.15 -9.51
CA GLU A 121 -17.99 3.83 -10.75
C GLU A 121 -16.47 4.08 -10.86
N TYR A 122 -15.86 4.62 -9.82
CA TYR A 122 -14.45 5.05 -9.87
C TYR A 122 -13.49 4.12 -9.13
N LEU A 123 -13.91 3.48 -8.03
CA LEU A 123 -13.00 2.66 -7.21
C LEU A 123 -13.03 1.17 -7.54
N LYS A 124 -14.14 0.61 -8.01
CA LYS A 124 -14.26 -0.80 -8.36
C LYS A 124 -13.28 -1.22 -9.47
N PRO A 125 -13.06 -0.46 -10.55
CA PRO A 125 -12.10 -0.86 -11.58
C PRO A 125 -10.64 -0.81 -11.09
N ILE A 126 -10.30 0.10 -10.17
CA ILE A 126 -8.91 0.32 -9.70
C ILE A 126 -8.60 -0.44 -8.39
N GLY A 127 -9.64 -0.75 -7.61
CA GLY A 127 -9.60 -1.31 -6.26
C GLY A 127 -9.18 -0.32 -5.17
N CYS A 128 -9.91 -0.25 -4.04
CA CYS A 128 -9.57 0.65 -2.92
C CYS A 128 -8.16 0.41 -2.39
N LYS A 129 -7.29 1.42 -2.48
CA LYS A 129 -5.92 1.43 -1.94
C LYS A 129 -5.85 1.86 -0.46
N CYS A 130 -6.99 1.95 0.20
CA CYS A 130 -7.07 2.22 1.63
C CYS A 130 -6.46 1.07 2.45
N ALA A 131 -5.91 1.41 3.62
CA ALA A 131 -5.15 0.48 4.45
C ALA A 131 -5.94 -0.79 4.84
N ALA A 132 -7.26 -0.66 5.08
CA ALA A 132 -8.12 -1.81 5.40
C ALA A 132 -8.24 -2.79 4.22
N CYS A 133 -8.46 -2.27 3.02
CA CYS A 133 -8.63 -3.07 1.81
C CYS A 133 -7.28 -3.62 1.30
N GLU A 134 -6.15 -2.95 1.57
CA GLU A 134 -4.81 -3.52 1.40
C GLU A 134 -4.53 -4.70 2.34
N LYS A 135 -4.82 -4.56 3.65
CA LYS A 135 -4.67 -5.66 4.62
C LYS A 135 -5.50 -6.90 4.23
N LYS A 136 -6.74 -6.69 3.77
CA LYS A 136 -7.60 -7.77 3.27
C LYS A 136 -6.99 -8.47 2.06
N ARG A 137 -6.51 -7.72 1.07
CA ARG A 137 -5.84 -8.27 -0.12
C ARG A 137 -4.54 -9.01 0.22
N ALA A 138 -3.76 -8.51 1.17
CA ALA A 138 -2.55 -9.19 1.64
C ALA A 138 -2.86 -10.54 2.29
N LYS A 139 -3.90 -10.58 3.15
CA LYS A 139 -4.38 -11.83 3.78
C LYS A 139 -4.82 -12.86 2.75
N GLN A 140 -5.67 -12.46 1.80
CA GLN A 140 -6.15 -13.35 0.72
C GLN A 140 -5.00 -13.89 -0.14
N ARG A 141 -4.00 -13.05 -0.46
CA ARG A 141 -2.80 -13.49 -1.21
C ARG A 141 -1.97 -14.49 -0.41
N ALA A 142 -1.84 -14.32 0.91
CA ALA A 142 -1.12 -15.25 1.77
C ALA A 142 -1.84 -16.61 1.85
N GLU A 143 -3.16 -16.60 2.01
CA GLU A 143 -4.00 -17.80 2.03
C GLU A 143 -3.90 -18.56 0.70
N ALA A 144 -4.07 -17.89 -0.44
CA ALA A 144 -3.95 -18.50 -1.76
C ALA A 144 -2.54 -19.09 -2.02
N ARG A 145 -1.48 -18.44 -1.52
CA ARG A 145 -0.11 -19.00 -1.58
C ARG A 145 0.03 -20.25 -0.71
N ALA A 146 -0.56 -20.26 0.48
CA ALA A 146 -0.54 -21.41 1.38
C ALA A 146 -1.31 -22.60 0.78
N GLU A 147 -2.45 -22.37 0.14
CA GLU A 147 -3.21 -23.41 -0.56
C GLU A 147 -2.42 -23.99 -1.75
N LYS A 148 -1.87 -23.15 -2.62
CA LYS A 148 -1.00 -23.60 -3.72
C LYS A 148 0.22 -24.37 -3.22
N ALA A 149 0.81 -23.98 -2.10
CA ALA A 149 1.91 -24.72 -1.49
C ALA A 149 1.47 -26.10 -0.99
N LYS A 150 0.31 -26.19 -0.33
CA LYS A 150 -0.28 -27.46 0.11
C LYS A 150 -0.60 -28.38 -1.06
N GLU A 151 -1.15 -27.85 -2.15
CA GLU A 151 -1.44 -28.61 -3.38
C GLU A 151 -0.15 -29.13 -4.03
N LYS A 152 0.87 -28.28 -4.17
CA LYS A 152 2.20 -28.70 -4.67
C LYS A 152 2.80 -29.80 -3.80
N LEU A 153 2.72 -29.67 -2.47
CA LEU A 153 3.25 -30.67 -1.55
C LEU A 153 2.48 -32.00 -1.64
N LYS A 154 1.14 -31.95 -1.81
CA LYS A 154 0.31 -33.13 -2.05
C LYS A 154 0.65 -33.79 -3.40
N ALA A 155 0.85 -33.01 -4.45
CA ALA A 155 1.23 -33.51 -5.77
C ALA A 155 2.63 -34.17 -5.75
N GLN A 156 3.61 -33.55 -5.09
CA GLN A 156 4.95 -34.11 -4.91
C GLN A 156 4.93 -35.43 -4.11
N LYS A 157 4.12 -35.50 -3.04
CA LYS A 157 3.94 -36.74 -2.27
C LYS A 157 3.29 -37.86 -3.09
N LYS A 158 2.30 -37.53 -3.94
CA LYS A 158 1.69 -38.52 -4.85
C LYS A 158 2.71 -39.03 -5.88
N ALA A 159 3.49 -38.13 -6.50
CA ALA A 159 4.53 -38.49 -7.47
C ALA A 159 5.64 -39.36 -6.86
N ALA A 160 6.07 -39.06 -5.63
CA ALA A 160 7.08 -39.85 -4.92
C ALA A 160 6.57 -41.24 -4.48
N LYS A 161 5.24 -41.41 -4.34
CA LYS A 161 4.63 -42.71 -3.99
C LYS A 161 4.49 -43.62 -5.22
N SER A 162 4.25 -43.05 -6.41
CA SER A 162 4.20 -43.80 -7.67
C SER A 162 5.57 -44.31 -8.15
N THR A 163 6.68 -43.65 -7.79
CA THR A 163 8.03 -44.09 -8.20
C THR A 163 8.62 -45.22 -7.34
N LYS A 164 7.98 -45.60 -6.22
CA LYS A 164 8.41 -46.73 -5.36
C LYS A 164 7.78 -48.08 -5.71
N ALA A 165 6.95 -48.18 -6.75
CA ALA A 165 6.27 -49.40 -7.17
C ALA A 165 6.85 -49.97 -8.49
N LYS A 166 8.10 -50.44 -8.48
CA LYS A 166 8.58 -51.41 -9.49
C LYS A 166 9.65 -52.31 -8.86
N PRO A 167 9.30 -53.54 -8.43
CA PRO A 167 10.31 -54.53 -8.10
C PRO A 167 10.86 -55.11 -9.42
N THR A 168 12.14 -54.90 -9.68
CA THR A 168 12.89 -55.63 -10.72
C THR A 168 12.95 -57.10 -10.33
N LYS A 169 12.21 -57.96 -11.05
CA LYS A 169 12.42 -59.41 -11.03
C LYS A 169 13.72 -59.73 -11.77
N THR A 170 14.83 -59.81 -11.04
CA THR A 170 16.04 -60.46 -11.53
C THR A 170 15.82 -61.97 -11.47
N LYS A 171 15.75 -62.62 -12.64
CA LYS A 171 15.67 -64.09 -12.74
C LYS A 171 17.02 -64.67 -12.33
N ASN A 172 17.01 -65.51 -11.31
CA ASN A 172 18.14 -66.35 -10.92
C ASN A 172 18.12 -67.62 -11.79
N ALA A 173 19.17 -67.86 -12.56
CA ALA A 173 19.46 -69.17 -13.17
C ALA A 173 20.88 -69.58 -12.76
N LYS A 174 20.99 -70.81 -12.26
CA LYS A 174 22.10 -71.34 -11.47
C LYS A 174 22.78 -72.47 -12.25
N SER A 175 24.10 -72.41 -12.42
CA SER A 175 25.01 -73.54 -12.63
C SER A 175 26.41 -73.10 -12.18
N LYS A 176 26.94 -73.59 -11.03
CA LYS A 176 27.88 -74.74 -10.88
C LYS A 176 28.92 -74.81 -12.01
N SER A 177 30.23 -74.88 -11.85
CA SER A 177 31.26 -75.07 -10.79
C SER A 177 32.59 -74.62 -11.47
N VAL A 178 33.72 -74.27 -10.84
CA VAL A 178 34.73 -75.15 -10.21
C VAL A 178 35.87 -74.30 -9.60
N LYS A 179 36.34 -74.76 -8.42
CA LYS A 179 37.70 -74.82 -7.83
C LYS A 179 38.68 -73.63 -7.77
N ALA A 180 39.24 -73.54 -6.55
CA ALA A 180 40.61 -73.19 -6.14
C ALA A 180 40.97 -71.69 -6.21
N SER A 181 41.78 -71.10 -5.33
CA SER A 181 42.34 -71.39 -4.00
C SER A 181 43.20 -70.16 -3.67
N THR A 182 43.44 -69.88 -2.37
CA THR A 182 44.56 -69.05 -1.84
C THR A 182 44.57 -67.56 -2.24
N THR A 183 44.91 -66.55 -1.43
CA THR A 183 45.51 -66.40 -0.10
C THR A 183 45.50 -64.90 0.22
N ALA A 184 45.49 -64.57 1.52
CA ALA A 184 46.14 -63.38 2.11
C ALA A 184 45.55 -61.99 1.77
N ARG A 185 45.63 -60.94 2.60
CA ARG A 185 45.98 -60.68 4.01
C ARG A 185 45.93 -59.15 4.13
N ALA A 186 45.50 -58.61 5.28
CA ALA A 186 45.84 -57.27 5.78
C ALA A 186 45.35 -56.05 4.95
N SER A 187 45.11 -54.85 5.49
CA SER A 187 45.21 -54.30 6.84
C SER A 187 44.57 -52.90 6.87
N SER A 188 44.31 -52.43 8.10
CA SER A 188 44.29 -51.01 8.57
C SER A 188 43.20 -50.08 8.01
N ARG A 189 42.21 -49.67 8.81
CA ARG A 189 42.23 -48.67 9.92
C ARG A 189 42.70 -47.27 9.51
N ARG A 190 41.77 -46.30 9.59
CA ARG A 190 41.81 -45.01 10.34
C ARG A 190 40.70 -44.10 9.77
N THR A 191 39.61 -43.75 10.45
CA THR A 191 39.39 -42.82 11.60
C THR A 191 39.99 -41.42 11.43
N ALA A 192 39.12 -40.41 11.31
CA ALA A 192 39.17 -39.04 11.87
C ALA A 192 38.02 -38.23 11.20
N GLU A 193 36.90 -37.89 11.85
CA GLU A 193 36.71 -36.89 12.93
C GLU A 193 36.95 -35.45 12.42
N TYR A 194 35.90 -34.71 12.02
CA TYR A 194 35.10 -33.73 12.78
C TYR A 194 35.86 -32.51 13.34
N ALA A 195 35.51 -31.30 12.85
CA ALA A 195 35.37 -29.99 13.55
C ALA A 195 35.59 -28.83 12.55
N ARG A 196 34.59 -27.98 12.25
CA ARG A 196 34.15 -26.75 12.96
C ARG A 196 35.20 -25.63 13.06
N ALA A 197 34.92 -24.50 12.40
CA ALA A 197 35.02 -23.09 12.84
C ALA A 197 34.91 -22.18 11.59
N ALA A 198 33.89 -21.36 11.39
CA ALA A 198 33.56 -20.08 12.03
C ALA A 198 34.39 -18.88 11.53
N SER A 199 33.64 -17.86 11.07
CA SER A 199 33.84 -16.41 11.23
C SER A 199 34.40 -15.56 10.09
N SER A 200 33.71 -14.42 9.94
CA SER A 200 34.17 -13.10 9.48
C SER A 200 34.31 -12.84 7.97
N GLY A 201 33.62 -11.81 7.50
CA GLY A 201 33.65 -11.34 6.12
C GLY A 201 32.73 -10.15 5.90
N ALA A 202 33.11 -9.00 6.46
CA ALA A 202 32.47 -7.71 6.31
C ALA A 202 32.34 -7.30 4.83
N ARG A 203 31.25 -6.62 4.47
CA ARG A 203 31.10 -5.92 3.18
C ARG A 203 31.21 -4.40 3.41
N PRO A 204 32.13 -3.69 2.73
CA PRO A 204 32.15 -2.23 2.73
C PRO A 204 31.11 -1.69 1.74
N GLY A 205 30.46 -0.58 2.10
CA GLY A 205 29.70 0.25 1.17
C GLY A 205 30.59 1.34 0.57
N PRO A 206 30.31 1.84 -0.64
CA PRO A 206 30.91 3.07 -1.13
C PRO A 206 29.99 4.28 -0.94
N GLN A 207 30.67 5.40 -0.67
CA GLN A 207 30.18 6.70 -0.24
C GLN A 207 29.80 7.59 -1.41
N ALA A 208 29.24 8.75 -1.04
CA ALA A 208 28.88 9.88 -1.87
C ALA A 208 30.11 10.66 -2.41
N GLU A 209 29.96 11.24 -3.60
CA GLU A 209 30.65 12.43 -4.10
C GLU A 209 29.64 13.18 -5.01
N GLY A 210 29.59 14.50 -5.14
CA GLY A 210 30.44 15.58 -4.67
C GLY A 210 29.79 16.90 -5.05
N ALA A 211 30.08 17.93 -4.26
CA ALA A 211 29.67 19.31 -4.48
C ALA A 211 30.56 19.99 -5.54
N VAL A 212 29.99 20.92 -6.32
CA VAL A 212 30.77 21.99 -6.98
C VAL A 212 30.05 23.33 -6.79
N ARG A 213 30.85 24.35 -6.54
CA ARG A 213 30.57 25.64 -5.90
C ARG A 213 30.80 26.78 -6.90
N ALA A 214 30.02 27.86 -6.74
CA ALA A 214 30.24 29.26 -7.19
C ALA A 214 30.28 29.52 -8.72
N SER A 215 29.83 30.65 -9.25
CA SER A 215 30.06 32.04 -8.81
C SER A 215 29.24 33.04 -9.66
N ARG A 216 29.20 34.30 -9.16
CA ARG A 216 28.89 35.58 -9.84
C ARG A 216 27.40 35.83 -10.16
N GLY A 217 26.75 36.93 -9.76
CA GLY A 217 27.24 38.26 -9.39
C GLY A 217 26.88 39.24 -10.49
N THR A 218 25.73 39.90 -10.40
CA THR A 218 25.53 41.22 -11.03
C THR A 218 24.42 41.98 -10.30
N ALA A 219 24.84 43.02 -9.59
CA ALA A 219 23.99 44.13 -9.22
C ALA A 219 23.87 45.05 -10.44
N LEU A 220 22.66 45.52 -10.75
CA LEU A 220 22.49 46.78 -11.46
C LEU A 220 21.52 47.67 -10.67
N ARG A 221 22.10 48.78 -10.20
CA ARG A 221 21.43 50.03 -9.88
C ARG A 221 21.02 50.72 -11.18
N SER A 222 19.79 51.23 -11.21
CA SER A 222 19.38 52.44 -11.92
C SER A 222 18.05 52.82 -11.25
N GLY A 223 17.98 53.84 -10.41
CA GLY A 223 18.32 55.23 -10.70
C GLY A 223 17.00 55.99 -10.53
N GLY A 224 16.87 56.73 -9.43
CA GLY A 224 15.79 57.70 -9.28
C GLY A 224 16.01 58.90 -10.20
N VAL A 225 15.02 59.79 -10.26
CA VAL A 225 15.10 61.25 -10.41
C VAL A 225 13.66 61.76 -10.49
N THR A 226 13.29 62.60 -9.50
CA THR A 226 12.43 63.81 -9.48
C THR A 226 11.36 63.99 -10.57
N ALA A 227 10.18 64.56 -10.32
CA ALA A 227 9.80 65.63 -9.42
C ALA A 227 8.29 65.54 -9.11
#